data_AF-A0A9W9SLJ6-F1
#
_entry.id   AF-A0A9W9SLJ6-F1
#
_cell.length_a   1.000
_cell.length_b   1.000
_cell.length_c   1.000
_cell.angle_alpha   90.00
_cell.angle_beta   90.00
_cell.angle_gamma   90.00
#
_symmetry.space_group_name_H-M   'P 1'
#
loop_
_entity.id
_entity.type
_entity.pdbx_description
1 polymer ?
#
loop_
_entity_poly.entity_id
_entity_poly.type
_entity_poly.pdbx_seq_one_letter_code
_entity_poly.pdbx_strand_id
1 'polypeptide(L)'
;MVLKPFDGRFATELRKAEKLRPWTSDIETHYHQFVLDGGASDFITELNNNNNNNNGDIAQQCETWNTSQDEAYLHDYLSDLNETEVQVYDALRDLQRHDVRQLVACVKMQGFSLTDPKPVSELIDVSGILLQFIKGFPLSDIAHYTQREQWQSICEETIQILHRIGDRGVLNEDVQTRSFIVQKDTARSENGY
;
A
#
# COMPACT_ATOMS: atom_id res chain seq x y z
N MET A 1 -5.78 -11.42 11.16
CA MET A 1 -4.75 -10.64 10.44
C MET A 1 -5.29 -10.30 9.06
N VAL A 2 -4.71 -9.31 8.38
CA VAL A 2 -5.09 -8.89 7.02
C VAL A 2 -3.83 -8.76 6.19
N LEU A 3 -3.80 -9.40 5.01
CA LEU A 3 -2.72 -9.24 4.04
C LEU A 3 -3.04 -8.04 3.13
N LYS A 4 -2.12 -7.09 3.02
CA LYS A 4 -2.13 -6.01 2.03
C LYS A 4 -1.05 -6.32 0.98
N PRO A 5 -1.43 -6.92 -0.18
CA PRO A 5 -0.49 -7.13 -1.28
C PRO A 5 -0.27 -5.82 -2.06
N PHE A 6 0.95 -5.61 -2.53
CA PHE A 6 1.33 -4.53 -3.45
C PHE A 6 1.46 -5.13 -4.85
N ASP A 7 0.30 -5.40 -5.45
CA ASP A 7 0.17 -6.18 -6.68
C ASP A 7 -0.51 -5.34 -7.77
N GLY A 8 0.21 -5.13 -8.88
CA GLY A 8 -0.24 -4.32 -10.00
C GLY A 8 -1.54 -4.82 -10.65
N ARG A 9 -1.86 -6.10 -10.52
CA ARG A 9 -3.06 -6.73 -11.09
C ARG A 9 -4.34 -6.26 -10.38
N PHE A 10 -4.24 -5.90 -9.11
CA PHE A 10 -5.36 -5.42 -8.28
C PHE A 10 -5.34 -3.90 -8.05
N ALA A 11 -4.33 -3.20 -8.55
CA ALA A 11 -4.08 -1.77 -8.34
C ALA A 11 -4.99 -0.85 -9.18
N THR A 12 -6.30 -1.13 -9.24
CA THR A 12 -7.26 -0.45 -10.13
C THR A 12 -7.30 1.07 -9.94
N GLU A 13 -7.36 1.55 -8.71
CA GLU A 13 -7.42 2.99 -8.43
C GLU A 13 -6.09 3.69 -8.70
N LEU A 14 -4.97 3.02 -8.41
CA LEU A 14 -3.64 3.52 -8.74
C LEU A 14 -3.46 3.64 -10.25
N ARG A 15 -3.84 2.61 -11.03
CA ARG A 15 -3.81 2.66 -12.49
C ARG A 15 -4.62 3.83 -13.04
N LYS A 16 -5.78 4.14 -12.47
CA LYS A 16 -6.58 5.31 -12.89
C LYS A 16 -5.87 6.63 -12.57
N ALA A 17 -5.28 6.75 -11.38
CA ALA A 17 -4.56 7.95 -10.96
C ALA A 17 -3.34 8.23 -11.87
N GLU A 18 -2.58 7.17 -12.17
CA GLU A 18 -1.41 7.20 -13.05
C GLU A 18 -1.76 7.17 -14.55
N LYS A 19 -3.06 7.14 -14.90
CA LYS A 19 -3.57 7.01 -16.28
C LYS A 19 -3.03 5.79 -17.05
N LEU A 20 -2.69 4.73 -16.34
CA LEU A 20 -2.23 3.46 -16.90
C LEU A 20 -3.40 2.64 -17.45
N ARG A 21 -3.07 1.72 -18.35
CA ARG A 21 -4.03 0.78 -18.92
C ARG A 21 -4.62 -0.13 -17.83
N PRO A 22 -5.92 -0.47 -17.90
CA PRO A 22 -6.49 -1.52 -17.07
C PRO A 22 -5.74 -2.84 -17.29
N TRP A 23 -5.51 -3.59 -16.22
CA TRP A 23 -4.82 -4.87 -16.32
C TRP A 23 -5.61 -5.88 -17.17
N THR A 24 -4.89 -6.66 -17.98
CA THR A 24 -5.42 -7.81 -18.73
C THR A 24 -4.40 -8.95 -18.73
N SER A 25 -4.86 -10.17 -19.01
CA SER A 25 -3.96 -11.34 -19.12
C SER A 25 -2.93 -11.20 -20.25
N ASP A 26 -3.24 -10.42 -21.30
CA ASP A 26 -2.30 -10.18 -22.40
C ASP A 26 -1.17 -9.26 -21.95
N ILE A 27 -1.47 -8.24 -21.14
CA ILE A 27 -0.47 -7.35 -20.54
C ILE A 27 0.47 -8.15 -19.64
N GLU A 28 -0.07 -9.04 -18.80
CA GLU A 28 0.73 -9.93 -17.95
C GLU A 28 1.71 -10.76 -18.79
N THR A 29 1.24 -11.35 -19.88
CA THR A 29 2.07 -12.19 -20.76
C THR A 29 3.20 -11.38 -21.42
N HIS A 30 2.88 -10.19 -21.92
CA HIS A 30 3.88 -9.30 -22.52
C HIS A 30 4.89 -8.77 -21.50
N TYR A 31 4.46 -8.50 -20.27
CA TYR A 31 5.35 -8.06 -19.19
C TYR A 31 6.29 -9.19 -18.77
N HIS A 32 5.79 -10.41 -18.59
CA HIS A 32 6.62 -11.58 -18.30
C HIS A 32 7.71 -11.79 -19.35
N GLN A 33 7.37 -11.71 -20.64
CA GLN A 33 8.36 -11.82 -21.70
C GLN A 33 9.39 -10.68 -21.65
N PHE A 34 8.93 -9.46 -21.40
CA PHE A 34 9.79 -8.28 -21.26
C PHE A 34 10.78 -8.39 -20.09
N VAL A 35 10.37 -9.02 -18.98
CA VAL A 35 11.26 -9.34 -17.86
C VAL A 35 12.29 -10.40 -18.24
N LEU A 36 11.86 -11.47 -18.93
CA LEU A 36 12.76 -12.55 -19.38
C LEU A 36 13.81 -12.06 -20.37
N ASP A 37 13.46 -11.11 -21.23
CA ASP A 37 14.36 -10.50 -22.21
C ASP A 37 15.28 -9.44 -21.59
N GLY A 38 15.18 -9.17 -20.29
CA GLY A 38 15.97 -8.17 -19.56
C GLY A 38 15.50 -6.73 -19.72
N GLY A 39 14.53 -6.49 -20.60
CA GLY A 39 14.05 -5.14 -20.93
C GLY A 39 13.46 -4.39 -19.72
N ALA A 40 12.81 -5.08 -18.80
CA ALA A 40 12.28 -4.47 -17.58
C ALA A 40 13.39 -3.88 -16.69
N SER A 41 14.50 -4.61 -16.51
CA SER A 41 15.63 -4.14 -15.71
C SER A 41 16.33 -2.94 -16.35
N ASP A 42 16.51 -2.97 -17.67
CA ASP A 42 17.14 -1.88 -18.42
C ASP A 42 16.28 -0.61 -18.34
N PHE A 43 14.95 -0.76 -18.51
CA PHE A 43 14.00 0.34 -18.45
C PHE A 43 13.94 0.99 -17.06
N ILE A 44 13.84 0.20 -15.98
CA ILE A 44 13.83 0.73 -14.60
C ILE A 44 15.13 1.48 -14.30
N THR A 45 16.27 0.94 -14.76
CA THR A 45 17.57 1.61 -14.59
C THR A 45 17.60 2.96 -15.32
N GLU A 46 17.08 3.02 -16.55
CA GLU A 46 16.95 4.26 -17.31
C GLU A 46 16.02 5.27 -16.61
N LEU A 47 14.87 4.81 -16.12
CA LEU A 47 13.88 5.62 -15.42
C LEU A 47 14.47 6.27 -14.17
N ASN A 48 15.15 5.49 -13.33
CA ASN A 48 15.80 5.98 -12.12
C ASN A 48 16.94 6.97 -12.41
N ASN A 49 17.71 6.74 -13.47
CA ASN A 49 18.75 7.69 -13.90
C ASN A 49 18.15 9.01 -14.42
N ASN A 50 17.04 8.95 -15.15
CA ASN A 50 16.36 10.14 -15.67
C ASN A 50 15.71 10.96 -14.57
N ASN A 51 15.06 10.32 -13.59
CA ASN A 51 14.44 11.00 -12.44
C ASN A 51 15.48 11.75 -11.59
N ASN A 52 16.68 11.17 -11.44
CA ASN A 52 17.79 11.81 -10.73
C ASN A 52 18.41 13.00 -11.50
N ASN A 53 18.31 13.01 -12.83
CA ASN A 53 18.99 14.00 -13.68
C ASN A 53 18.08 15.12 -14.18
N ASN A 54 16.76 14.89 -14.29
CA ASN A 54 15.80 15.86 -14.78
C ASN A 54 14.51 15.77 -13.95
N ASN A 55 14.06 16.89 -13.37
CA ASN A 55 12.71 17.05 -12.82
C ASN A 55 11.63 17.07 -13.94
N GLY A 56 11.72 16.16 -14.90
CA GLY A 56 10.76 16.01 -15.99
C GLY A 56 9.49 15.38 -15.45
N ASP A 57 8.34 15.91 -15.86
CA ASP A 57 7.03 15.41 -15.48
C ASP A 57 6.85 13.96 -15.99
N ILE A 58 6.90 12.98 -15.09
CA ILE A 58 6.74 11.55 -15.39
C ILE A 58 5.43 11.31 -16.16
N ALA A 59 4.40 12.13 -15.90
CA ALA A 59 3.12 12.06 -16.58
C ALA A 59 3.19 12.29 -18.09
N GLN A 60 4.16 13.07 -18.60
CA GLN A 60 4.38 13.24 -20.05
C GLN A 60 5.13 12.06 -20.67
N GLN A 61 5.94 11.34 -19.89
CA GLN A 61 6.71 10.20 -20.38
C GLN A 61 5.81 8.96 -20.50
N CYS A 62 4.87 8.77 -19.56
CA CYS A 62 3.89 7.68 -19.60
C CYS A 62 3.07 7.63 -20.90
N GLU A 63 2.80 8.76 -21.56
CA GLU A 63 2.06 8.76 -22.83
C GLU A 63 2.80 8.05 -23.98
N THR A 64 4.12 7.88 -23.85
CA THR A 64 4.97 7.24 -24.88
C THR A 64 5.27 5.77 -24.61
N TRP A 65 4.92 5.25 -23.43
CA TRP A 65 5.31 3.92 -22.99
C TRP A 65 4.45 2.82 -23.61
N ASN A 66 5.10 1.68 -23.89
CA ASN A 66 4.39 0.46 -24.26
C ASN A 66 3.82 -0.25 -23.01
N THR A 67 2.96 -1.26 -23.23
CA THR A 67 2.28 -1.96 -22.12
C THR A 67 3.24 -2.56 -21.11
N SER A 68 4.38 -3.08 -21.55
CA SER A 68 5.35 -3.72 -20.67
C SER A 68 6.17 -2.70 -19.87
N GLN A 69 6.40 -1.51 -20.42
CA GLN A 69 7.01 -0.39 -19.71
C GLN A 69 6.08 0.17 -18.62
N ASP A 70 4.78 0.30 -18.89
CA ASP A 70 3.79 0.67 -17.87
C ASP A 70 3.81 -0.30 -16.68
N GLU A 71 3.86 -1.61 -16.95
CA GLU A 71 3.90 -2.62 -15.89
C GLU A 71 5.23 -2.61 -15.13
N ALA A 72 6.36 -2.39 -15.81
CA ALA A 72 7.66 -2.24 -15.16
C ALA A 72 7.69 -1.03 -14.22
N TYR A 73 7.17 0.11 -14.67
CA TYR A 73 7.01 1.31 -13.83
C TYR A 73 6.09 1.04 -12.64
N LEU A 74 4.92 0.42 -12.88
CA LEU A 74 3.97 0.12 -11.82
C LEU A 74 4.55 -0.84 -10.78
N HIS A 75 5.33 -1.82 -11.21
CA HIS A 75 6.02 -2.77 -10.32
C HIS A 75 7.04 -2.04 -9.43
N ASP A 76 7.91 -1.22 -10.02
CA ASP A 76 8.91 -0.42 -9.32
C ASP A 76 8.25 0.53 -8.32
N TYR A 77 7.22 1.25 -8.76
CA TYR A 77 6.45 2.17 -7.92
C TYR A 77 5.75 1.46 -6.74
N LEU A 78 5.17 0.27 -6.96
CA LEU A 78 4.58 -0.53 -5.89
C LEU A 78 5.62 -1.06 -4.91
N SER A 79 6.84 -1.34 -5.38
CA SER A 79 7.97 -1.69 -4.51
C SER A 79 8.33 -0.51 -3.60
N ASP A 80 8.47 0.68 -4.15
CA ASP A 80 8.74 1.92 -3.38
C ASP A 80 7.66 2.19 -2.34
N LEU A 81 6.39 2.01 -2.71
CA LEU A 81 5.26 2.14 -1.78
C LEU A 81 5.33 1.09 -0.65
N ASN A 82 5.71 -0.15 -0.97
CA ASN A 82 5.89 -1.18 0.04
C ASN A 82 7.01 -0.82 1.02
N GLU A 83 8.17 -0.42 0.52
CA GLU A 83 9.32 -0.04 1.32
C GLU A 83 9.03 1.17 2.20
N THR A 84 8.42 2.21 1.62
CA THR A 84 8.00 3.41 2.35
C THR A 84 7.02 3.05 3.46
N GLU A 85 6.02 2.21 3.20
CA GLU A 85 5.07 1.80 4.22
C GLU A 85 5.73 0.97 5.33
N VAL A 86 6.67 0.08 5.01
CA VAL A 86 7.44 -0.67 6.02
C VAL A 86 8.25 0.28 6.91
N GLN A 87 8.90 1.29 6.32
CA GLN A 87 9.63 2.31 7.07
C GLN A 87 8.70 3.13 7.98
N VAL A 88 7.51 3.48 7.51
CA VAL A 88 6.48 4.13 8.33
C VAL A 88 6.10 3.27 9.53
N TYR A 89 5.87 1.97 9.34
CA TYR A 89 5.56 1.09 10.48
C TYR A 89 6.73 0.98 11.47
N ASP A 90 7.99 0.96 11.02
CA ASP A 90 9.14 0.96 11.93
C ASP A 90 9.27 2.29 12.69
N ALA A 91 9.02 3.43 12.04
CA ALA A 91 9.00 4.75 12.67
C ALA A 91 7.88 4.87 13.73
N LEU A 92 6.75 4.19 13.52
CA LEU A 92 5.59 4.18 14.42
C LEU A 92 5.59 3.01 15.40
N ARG A 93 6.72 2.32 15.60
CA ARG A 93 6.82 1.08 16.40
C ARG A 93 6.23 1.20 17.80
N ASP A 94 6.35 2.35 18.44
CA ASP A 94 5.84 2.60 19.79
C ASP A 94 4.33 2.89 19.85
N LEU A 95 3.71 3.25 18.71
CA LEU A 95 2.27 3.47 18.58
C LEU A 95 1.51 2.21 18.12
N GLN A 96 2.24 1.19 17.65
CA GLN A 96 1.61 -0.05 17.17
C GLN A 96 0.83 -0.78 18.27
N ARG A 97 -0.26 -1.46 17.86
CA ARG A 97 -1.27 -2.15 18.69
C ARG A 97 -2.22 -1.26 19.47
N HIS A 98 -1.84 -0.03 19.78
CA HIS A 98 -2.66 0.92 20.51
C HIS A 98 -3.32 1.91 19.55
N ASP A 99 -2.52 2.81 18.97
CA ASP A 99 -3.00 3.90 18.11
C ASP A 99 -2.95 3.51 16.62
N VAL A 100 -2.04 2.61 16.25
CA VAL A 100 -1.83 2.14 14.86
C VAL A 100 -1.88 0.62 14.82
N ARG A 101 -2.33 0.06 13.68
CA ARG A 101 -2.30 -1.40 13.46
C ARG A 101 -0.88 -1.93 13.64
N GLN A 102 -0.76 -3.13 14.20
CA GLN A 102 0.53 -3.78 14.25
C GLN A 102 0.93 -4.31 12.86
N LEU A 103 2.16 -4.04 12.44
CA LEU A 103 2.84 -4.78 11.38
C LEU A 103 3.34 -6.11 11.96
N VAL A 104 2.80 -7.21 11.45
CA VAL A 104 3.12 -8.57 11.93
C VAL A 104 4.31 -9.13 11.17
N ALA A 105 4.32 -8.98 9.84
CA ALA A 105 5.37 -9.51 8.98
C ALA A 105 5.37 -8.82 7.61
N CYS A 106 6.53 -8.79 6.96
CA CYS A 106 6.66 -8.54 5.53
C CYS A 106 6.63 -9.88 4.79
N VAL A 107 5.96 -9.94 3.65
CA VAL A 107 5.74 -11.15 2.86
C VAL A 107 6.21 -10.88 1.43
N LYS A 108 6.93 -11.85 0.84
CA LYS A 108 7.17 -11.91 -0.60
C LYS A 108 6.51 -13.16 -1.16
N MET A 109 5.64 -12.99 -2.14
CA MET A 109 4.97 -14.08 -2.84
C MET A 109 5.68 -14.28 -4.17
N GLN A 110 6.20 -15.49 -4.38
CA GLN A 110 6.95 -15.79 -5.60
C GLN A 110 6.03 -15.77 -6.83
N GLY A 111 6.47 -15.03 -7.85
CA GLY A 111 5.85 -15.05 -9.16
C GLY A 111 6.12 -16.38 -9.87
N PHE A 112 5.13 -17.27 -9.95
CA PHE A 112 5.30 -18.52 -10.69
C PHE A 112 5.15 -18.27 -12.19
N SER A 113 6.21 -18.48 -12.97
CA SER A 113 6.10 -18.69 -14.41
C SER A 113 5.68 -20.14 -14.67
N LEU A 114 4.57 -20.34 -15.38
CA LEU A 114 4.08 -21.69 -15.74
C LEU A 114 5.02 -22.44 -16.71
N THR A 115 5.98 -21.74 -17.33
CA THR A 115 6.79 -22.26 -18.44
C THR A 115 8.27 -22.46 -18.12
N ASP A 116 8.81 -21.96 -17.01
CA ASP A 116 10.23 -22.17 -16.66
C ASP A 116 10.46 -22.17 -15.13
N PRO A 117 11.01 -23.25 -14.53
CA PRO A 117 11.22 -23.36 -13.08
C PRO A 117 12.47 -22.63 -12.57
N LYS A 118 13.05 -21.70 -13.34
CA LYS A 118 14.11 -20.83 -12.84
C LYS A 118 13.53 -19.82 -11.85
N PRO A 119 14.28 -19.39 -10.83
CA PRO A 119 13.85 -18.29 -9.97
C PRO A 119 13.61 -17.10 -10.89
N VAL A 120 12.34 -16.77 -11.04
CA VAL A 120 11.87 -15.66 -11.84
C VAL A 120 12.36 -14.39 -11.14
N SER A 121 12.80 -13.41 -11.93
CA SER A 121 13.35 -12.14 -11.46
C SER A 121 12.49 -11.52 -10.35
N GLU A 122 13.11 -10.77 -9.41
CA GLU A 122 12.43 -10.00 -8.35
C GLU A 122 11.35 -9.05 -8.93
N LEU A 123 11.41 -8.76 -10.23
CA LEU A 123 10.45 -8.01 -11.03
C LEU A 123 9.09 -8.72 -11.27
N ILE A 124 8.90 -9.94 -10.75
CA ILE A 124 7.64 -10.69 -10.84
C ILE A 124 7.15 -11.09 -9.44
N ASP A 125 7.99 -10.93 -8.41
CA ASP A 125 7.60 -11.21 -7.04
C ASP A 125 6.67 -10.14 -6.49
N VAL A 126 5.63 -10.56 -5.79
CA VAL A 126 4.65 -9.65 -5.20
C VAL A 126 4.99 -9.44 -3.73
N SER A 127 5.36 -8.20 -3.39
CA SER A 127 5.56 -7.77 -2.01
C SER A 127 4.24 -7.52 -1.29
N GLY A 128 4.24 -7.72 0.02
CA GLY A 128 3.05 -7.54 0.84
C GLY A 128 3.39 -7.34 2.32
N ILE A 129 2.44 -6.80 3.06
CA ILE A 129 2.53 -6.69 4.52
C ILE A 129 1.34 -7.36 5.20
N LEU A 130 1.61 -8.04 6.30
CA LEU A 130 0.62 -8.67 7.15
C LEU A 130 0.34 -7.76 8.34
N LEU A 131 -0.89 -7.27 8.43
CA LEU A 131 -1.33 -6.35 9.47
C LEU A 131 -2.24 -7.04 10.48
N GLN A 132 -2.27 -6.50 11.69
CA GLN A 132 -3.28 -6.83 12.68
C GLN A 132 -4.68 -6.56 12.11
N PHE A 133 -5.58 -7.52 12.31
CA PHE A 133 -7.00 -7.30 12.04
C PHE A 133 -7.63 -6.62 13.26
N ILE A 134 -8.23 -5.46 13.06
CA ILE A 134 -8.99 -4.75 14.08
C ILE A 134 -10.47 -5.02 13.85
N LYS A 135 -11.15 -5.57 14.86
CA LYS A 135 -12.60 -5.74 14.84
C LYS A 135 -13.25 -4.44 15.30
N GLY A 136 -13.84 -3.72 14.36
CA GLY A 136 -14.50 -2.45 14.62
C GLY A 136 -15.35 -2.01 13.43
N PHE A 137 -15.71 -0.74 13.42
CA PHE A 137 -16.42 -0.10 12.32
C PHE A 137 -15.65 1.16 11.87
N PRO A 138 -15.75 1.56 10.59
CA PRO A 138 -15.08 2.76 10.12
C PRO A 138 -15.70 4.01 10.79
N LEU A 139 -14.89 5.04 11.03
CA LEU A 139 -15.37 6.29 11.64
C LEU A 139 -16.48 6.96 10.82
N SER A 140 -16.55 6.73 9.50
CA SER A 140 -17.66 7.14 8.64
C SER A 140 -19.04 6.67 9.12
N ASP A 141 -19.09 5.54 9.82
CA ASP A 141 -20.34 4.88 10.19
C ASP A 141 -20.70 5.10 11.67
N ILE A 142 -20.02 6.02 12.35
CA ILE A 142 -20.18 6.29 13.79
C ILE A 142 -21.64 6.51 14.22
N ALA A 143 -22.46 7.09 13.35
CA ALA A 143 -23.87 7.37 13.62
C ALA A 143 -24.74 6.11 13.75
N HIS A 144 -24.33 4.99 13.14
CA HIS A 144 -25.06 3.72 13.20
C HIS A 144 -24.65 2.87 14.40
N TYR A 145 -23.43 3.06 14.90
CA TYR A 145 -22.83 2.16 15.89
C TYR A 145 -22.68 2.78 17.28
N THR A 146 -22.78 4.11 17.44
CA THR A 146 -22.52 4.79 18.72
C THR A 146 -23.54 5.88 19.03
N GLN A 147 -23.70 6.21 20.32
CA GLN A 147 -24.55 7.31 20.75
C GLN A 147 -23.83 8.65 20.57
N ARG A 148 -24.59 9.74 20.34
CA ARG A 148 -24.04 11.06 19.97
C ARG A 148 -23.09 11.63 21.02
N GLU A 149 -23.32 11.29 22.28
CA GLU A 149 -22.54 11.74 23.44
C GLU A 149 -21.08 11.25 23.37
N GLN A 150 -20.82 10.15 22.65
CA GLN A 150 -19.49 9.56 22.49
C GLN A 150 -18.77 10.05 21.23
N TRP A 151 -19.45 10.78 20.34
CA TRP A 151 -18.85 11.18 19.06
C TRP A 151 -17.70 12.15 19.25
N GLN A 152 -17.86 13.11 20.15
CA GLN A 152 -16.84 14.11 20.42
C GLN A 152 -15.55 13.48 20.93
N SER A 153 -15.64 12.56 21.91
CA SER A 153 -14.46 11.88 22.45
C SER A 153 -13.72 11.05 21.40
N ILE A 154 -14.47 10.35 20.54
CA ILE A 154 -13.87 9.54 19.46
C ILE A 154 -13.15 10.43 18.44
N CYS A 155 -13.74 11.56 18.06
CA CYS A 155 -13.12 12.52 17.15
C CYS A 155 -11.87 13.17 17.76
N GLU A 156 -11.91 13.54 19.03
CA GLU A 156 -10.77 14.11 19.75
C GLU A 156 -9.61 13.11 19.85
N GLU A 157 -9.89 11.85 20.17
CA GLU A 157 -8.90 10.78 20.18
C GLU A 157 -8.29 10.56 18.79
N THR A 158 -9.11 10.59 17.74
CA THR A 158 -8.64 10.50 16.35
C THR A 158 -7.65 11.62 16.00
N ILE A 159 -7.94 12.85 16.42
CA ILE A 159 -7.04 14.01 16.21
C ILE A 159 -5.73 13.84 16.99
N GLN A 160 -5.79 13.32 18.22
CA GLN A 160 -4.59 13.06 19.00
C GLN A 160 -3.69 12.01 18.35
N ILE A 161 -4.27 10.93 17.80
CA ILE A 161 -3.53 9.91 17.07
C ILE A 161 -2.84 10.52 15.84
N LEU A 162 -3.54 11.38 15.09
CA LEU A 162 -2.97 12.08 13.93
C LEU A 162 -1.76 12.93 14.31
N HIS A 163 -1.84 13.70 15.39
CA HIS A 163 -0.70 14.47 15.87
C HIS A 163 0.47 13.58 16.28
N ARG A 164 0.22 12.47 17.01
CA ARG A 164 1.29 11.52 17.40
C ARG A 164 1.98 10.90 16.19
N ILE A 165 1.25 10.60 15.13
CA ILE A 165 1.83 10.11 13.88
C ILE A 165 2.69 11.21 13.23
N GLY A 166 2.15 12.43 13.14
CA GLY A 166 2.86 13.59 12.60
C GLY A 166 4.15 13.93 13.35
N ASP A 167 4.16 13.80 14.68
CA ASP A 167 5.33 14.03 15.54
C ASP A 167 6.50 13.08 15.24
N ARG A 168 6.22 11.93 14.59
CA ARG A 168 7.23 10.96 14.14
C ARG A 168 7.69 11.21 12.70
N GLY A 169 7.31 12.35 12.11
CA GLY A 169 7.68 12.74 10.75
C GLY A 169 6.89 11.97 9.67
N VAL A 170 5.80 11.30 10.04
CA VAL A 170 4.95 10.57 9.09
C VAL A 170 3.79 11.46 8.68
N LEU A 171 3.66 11.69 7.37
CA LEU A 171 2.51 12.34 6.77
C LEU A 171 1.60 11.27 6.17
N ASN A 172 0.38 11.14 6.69
CA ASN A 172 -0.65 10.34 6.04
C ASN A 172 -1.38 11.20 5.01
N GLU A 173 -1.31 10.84 3.74
CA GLU A 173 -1.96 11.58 2.65
C GLU A 173 -3.46 11.23 2.52
N ASP A 174 -3.88 10.03 2.97
CA ASP A 174 -5.28 9.59 2.91
C ASP A 174 -5.99 9.67 4.28
N VAL A 175 -5.95 10.86 4.89
CA VAL A 175 -6.67 11.14 6.14
C VAL A 175 -8.15 11.39 5.83
N GLN A 176 -8.93 10.31 5.89
CA GLN A 176 -10.39 10.35 5.69
C GLN A 176 -11.10 9.54 6.77
N THR A 177 -12.40 9.79 6.99
CA THR A 177 -13.17 9.09 8.03
C THR A 177 -13.28 7.58 7.79
N ARG A 178 -13.08 7.09 6.56
CA ARG A 178 -12.97 5.65 6.27
C ARG A 178 -11.66 5.02 6.74
N SER A 179 -10.62 5.81 6.93
CA SER A 179 -9.25 5.33 7.21
C SER A 179 -9.06 4.95 8.68
N PHE A 180 -9.97 5.37 9.55
CA PHE A 180 -9.97 5.07 10.99
C PHE A 180 -10.94 3.95 11.31
N ILE A 181 -10.51 2.98 12.13
CA ILE A 181 -11.38 1.95 12.69
C ILE A 181 -11.60 2.27 14.16
N VAL A 182 -12.87 2.42 14.55
CA VAL A 182 -13.27 2.59 15.93
C VAL A 182 -13.54 1.21 16.52
N GLN A 183 -12.82 0.87 17.59
CA GLN A 183 -13.06 -0.32 18.38
C GLN A 183 -13.88 0.06 19.63
N LYS A 184 -14.93 -0.70 19.92
CA LYS A 184 -15.60 -0.57 21.22
C LYS A 184 -14.78 -1.32 22.26
N ASP A 185 -14.43 -0.64 23.35
CA ASP A 185 -13.84 -1.28 24.52
C ASP A 185 -14.75 -2.39 25.04
N THR A 186 -14.31 -3.62 24.87
CA THR A 186 -14.95 -4.81 25.45
C THR A 186 -14.45 -5.09 26.87
N ALA A 187 -13.38 -4.41 27.31
CA ALA A 187 -12.69 -4.67 28.58
C ALA A 187 -13.29 -3.97 29.81
N ARG A 188 -14.28 -3.09 29.66
CA ARG A 188 -14.92 -2.39 30.81
C ARG A 188 -16.22 -3.04 31.30
N SER A 189 -16.65 -4.15 30.71
CA SER A 189 -17.93 -4.80 31.04
C SER A 189 -17.80 -6.08 31.88
N GLU A 190 -16.59 -6.57 32.18
CA GLU A 190 -16.39 -7.82 32.93
C GLU A 190 -16.06 -7.64 34.43
N ASN A 191 -15.91 -6.40 34.93
CA ASN A 191 -15.64 -6.12 36.36
C ASN A 191 -16.82 -5.41 37.04
N GLY A 192 -18.01 -6.00 36.97
CA GLY A 192 -19.21 -5.45 37.59
C GLY A 192 -20.22 -6.49 38.01
N TYR A 193 -19.85 -7.36 38.96
CA TYR A 193 -20.76 -8.00 39.91
C TYR A 193 -20.01 -8.24 41.24
#